data_AF-A0A3C0DS63-F1
#
_entry.id   AF-A0A3C0DS63-F1
#
_cell.length_a   1.000
_cell.length_b   1.000
_cell.length_c   1.000
_cell.angle_alpha   90.00
_cell.angle_beta   90.00
_cell.angle_gamma   90.00
#
_symmetry.space_group_name_H-M   'P 1'
#
loop_
_entity.id
_entity.type
_entity.pdbx_description
1 polymer ?
#
loop_
_entity_poly.entity_id
_entity_poly.type
_entity_poly.pdbx_seq_one_letter_code
_entity_poly.pdbx_strand_id
1 'polypeptide(L)'
;MLSRDQAARIKLNKNRLFVMTAGMLSENTTAYDLAKRMVEQPVHGIFFVGYADPETPGGRLKAAAPGELFHYCDTTGNLAKRCDVHDFDFTAHANREELLELVGQVAPHTLILGHGDAPARDWFKAEVAKRWPSIRILMPEPGQPVEIATP
;
A
#
# COMPACT_ATOMS: atom_id res chain seq x y z
N MET A 1 6.84 9.14 -19.61
CA MET A 1 5.68 9.07 -18.71
C MET A 1 4.56 9.91 -19.29
N LEU A 2 3.29 9.48 -19.17
CA LEU A 2 2.14 10.27 -19.62
C LEU A 2 2.01 11.53 -18.74
N SER A 3 2.00 12.72 -19.34
CA SER A 3 1.79 13.97 -18.59
C SER A 3 0.31 14.11 -18.21
N ARG A 4 0.01 14.95 -17.20
CA ARG A 4 -1.37 15.24 -16.80
C ARG A 4 -2.19 15.84 -17.94
N ASP A 5 -1.63 16.77 -18.71
CA ASP A 5 -2.32 17.36 -19.87
C ASP A 5 -2.65 16.33 -20.94
N GLN A 6 -1.72 15.40 -21.20
CA GLN A 6 -1.95 14.30 -22.13
C GLN A 6 -3.04 13.37 -21.58
N ALA A 7 -2.97 13.01 -20.30
CA ALA A 7 -3.96 12.17 -19.64
C ALA A 7 -5.35 12.81 -19.55
N ALA A 8 -5.46 14.14 -19.52
CA ALA A 8 -6.76 14.82 -19.55
C ALA A 8 -7.40 14.75 -20.95
N ARG A 9 -6.60 14.86 -22.02
CA ARG A 9 -7.08 14.95 -23.40
C ARG A 9 -7.19 13.62 -24.12
N ILE A 10 -6.52 12.58 -23.61
CA ILE A 10 -6.51 11.26 -24.24
C ILE A 10 -7.92 10.65 -24.25
N LYS A 11 -8.34 10.18 -25.44
CA LYS A 11 -9.56 9.40 -25.58
C LYS A 11 -9.30 7.98 -25.10
N LEU A 12 -10.16 7.49 -24.19
CA LEU A 12 -10.08 6.15 -23.60
C LEU A 12 -10.91 5.10 -24.37
N ASN A 13 -11.39 5.44 -25.57
CA ASN A 13 -12.21 4.56 -26.41
C ASN A 13 -11.39 3.60 -27.31
N LYS A 14 -10.08 3.50 -27.08
CA LYS A 14 -9.19 2.57 -27.79
C LYS A 14 -8.42 1.74 -26.78
N ASN A 15 -8.08 0.52 -27.14
CA ASN A 15 -7.27 -0.37 -26.32
C ASN A 15 -5.89 0.26 -26.08
N ARG A 16 -5.59 0.55 -24.81
CA ARG A 16 -4.33 1.14 -24.35
C ARG A 16 -4.00 0.56 -22.98
N LEU A 17 -2.71 0.36 -22.72
CA LEU A 17 -2.19 0.01 -21.40
C LEU A 17 -1.36 1.19 -20.86
N PHE A 18 -1.66 1.62 -19.64
CA PHE A 18 -0.92 2.67 -18.96
C PHE A 18 -0.23 2.08 -17.73
N VAL A 19 1.08 2.28 -17.64
CA VAL A 19 1.86 1.97 -16.43
C VAL A 19 2.19 3.29 -15.76
N MET A 20 1.71 3.46 -14.52
CA MET A 20 1.73 4.75 -13.82
C MET A 20 2.30 4.59 -12.41
N THR A 21 3.05 5.59 -11.96
CA THR A 21 3.42 5.75 -10.54
C THR A 21 2.28 6.41 -9.77
N ALA A 22 2.42 6.47 -8.43
CA ALA A 22 1.38 6.92 -7.50
C ALA A 22 0.19 5.93 -7.38
N GLY A 23 0.49 4.69 -6.96
CA GLY A 23 -0.52 3.65 -6.71
C GLY A 23 -1.52 3.97 -5.59
N MET A 24 -1.19 4.92 -4.71
CA MET A 24 -2.14 5.47 -3.74
C MET A 24 -3.14 6.46 -4.36
N LEU A 25 -2.97 6.82 -5.63
CA LEU A 25 -3.80 7.80 -6.34
C LEU A 25 -3.87 9.15 -5.61
N SER A 26 -2.72 9.65 -5.14
CA SER A 26 -2.65 10.98 -4.50
C SER A 26 -3.13 12.07 -5.45
N GLU A 27 -3.78 13.10 -4.90
CA GLU A 27 -4.25 14.25 -5.68
C GLU A 27 -3.10 14.90 -6.47
N ASN A 28 -3.44 15.53 -7.60
CA ASN A 28 -2.50 16.14 -8.52
C ASN A 28 -1.54 15.18 -9.24
N THR A 29 -1.79 13.87 -9.21
CA THR A 29 -1.04 12.89 -10.00
C THR A 29 -1.78 12.49 -11.28
N THR A 30 -1.04 12.11 -12.32
CA THR A 30 -1.64 11.60 -13.56
C THR A 30 -2.48 10.33 -13.32
N ALA A 31 -2.03 9.45 -12.41
CA ALA A 31 -2.75 8.23 -12.05
C ALA A 31 -4.12 8.55 -11.44
N TYR A 32 -4.17 9.53 -10.53
CA TYR A 32 -5.41 10.01 -9.93
C TYR A 32 -6.40 10.54 -10.98
N ASP A 33 -5.94 11.42 -11.88
CA ASP A 33 -6.80 12.01 -12.91
C ASP A 33 -7.32 10.95 -13.90
N LEU A 34 -6.49 9.96 -14.22
CA LEU A 34 -6.85 8.88 -15.12
C LEU A 34 -7.82 7.88 -14.47
N ALA A 35 -7.55 7.45 -13.23
CA ALA A 35 -8.41 6.55 -12.47
C ALA A 35 -9.81 7.14 -12.26
N LYS A 36 -9.90 8.44 -11.93
CA LYS A 36 -11.17 9.17 -11.82
C LYS A 36 -12.03 9.07 -13.09
N ARG A 37 -11.41 9.13 -14.28
CA ARG A 37 -12.12 9.00 -15.56
C ARG A 37 -12.50 7.56 -15.90
N MET A 38 -11.83 6.58 -15.30
CA MET A 38 -11.98 5.16 -15.62
C MET A 38 -12.92 4.42 -14.67
N VAL A 39 -12.97 4.80 -13.39
CA VAL A 39 -13.58 4.00 -12.32
C VAL A 39 -15.07 3.71 -12.54
N GLU A 40 -15.81 4.65 -13.12
CA GLU A 40 -17.24 4.51 -13.39
C GLU A 40 -17.56 3.89 -14.76
N GLN A 41 -16.55 3.46 -15.51
CA GLN A 41 -16.70 2.92 -16.86
C GLN A 41 -16.42 1.40 -16.86
N PRO A 42 -17.43 0.55 -17.08
CA PRO A 42 -17.27 -0.92 -17.07
C PRO A 42 -16.31 -1.48 -18.12
N VAL A 43 -16.04 -0.71 -19.18
CA VAL A 43 -15.13 -1.08 -20.27
C VAL A 43 -13.65 -0.94 -19.90
N HIS A 44 -13.35 -0.46 -18.70
CA HIS A 44 -12.00 -0.21 -18.22
C HIS A 44 -11.62 -1.15 -17.09
N GLY A 45 -10.30 -1.29 -16.88
CA GLY A 45 -9.73 -2.03 -15.77
C GLY A 45 -8.63 -1.21 -15.09
N ILE A 46 -8.54 -1.30 -13.77
CA ILE A 46 -7.49 -0.69 -12.94
C ILE A 46 -6.83 -1.79 -12.12
N PHE A 47 -5.53 -1.97 -12.30
CA PHE A 47 -4.79 -3.06 -11.69
C PHE A 47 -3.76 -2.48 -10.72
N PHE A 48 -3.95 -2.72 -9.44
CA PHE A 48 -3.03 -2.29 -8.40
C PHE A 48 -1.90 -3.29 -8.26
N VAL A 49 -0.71 -2.76 -7.99
CA VAL A 49 0.46 -3.56 -7.64
C VAL A 49 1.03 -2.97 -6.36
N GLY A 50 1.08 -3.79 -5.30
CA GLY A 50 1.61 -3.42 -4.00
C GLY A 50 0.63 -2.65 -3.09
N TYR A 51 1.18 -2.12 -2.01
CA TYR A 51 0.40 -1.47 -0.95
C TYR A 51 -0.17 -0.11 -1.39
N ALA A 52 -1.42 0.14 -0.99
CA ALA A 52 -2.03 1.47 -1.01
C ALA A 52 -2.75 1.67 0.32
N ASP A 53 -2.48 2.79 0.95
CA ASP A 53 -3.01 3.10 2.27
C ASP A 53 -4.56 3.20 2.24
N PRO A 54 -5.30 2.55 3.16
CA PRO A 54 -6.77 2.57 3.18
C PRO A 54 -7.39 3.96 3.16
N GLU A 55 -6.70 4.98 3.68
CA GLU A 55 -7.16 6.37 3.74
C GLU A 55 -6.88 7.16 2.45
N THR A 56 -6.28 6.53 1.45
CA THR A 56 -6.03 7.14 0.14
C THR A 56 -7.12 6.78 -0.87
N PRO A 57 -7.31 7.56 -1.95
CA PRO A 57 -8.26 7.20 -3.00
C PRO A 57 -7.99 5.82 -3.61
N GLY A 58 -6.71 5.44 -3.74
CA GLY A 58 -6.29 4.12 -4.17
C GLY A 58 -6.72 3.02 -3.21
N GLY A 59 -6.46 3.19 -1.90
CA GLY A 59 -6.88 2.23 -0.89
C GLY A 59 -8.39 2.04 -0.83
N ARG A 60 -9.16 3.13 -0.85
CA ARG A 60 -10.64 3.06 -0.86
C ARG A 60 -11.19 2.40 -2.13
N LEU A 61 -10.59 2.67 -3.30
CA LEU A 61 -10.99 1.99 -4.55
C LEU A 61 -10.70 0.48 -4.51
N LYS A 62 -9.56 0.08 -3.93
CA LYS A 62 -9.24 -1.34 -3.73
C LYS A 62 -10.28 -2.02 -2.83
N ALA A 63 -10.67 -1.36 -1.73
CA ALA A 63 -11.59 -1.91 -0.73
C ALA A 63 -13.06 -1.94 -1.18
N ALA A 64 -13.50 -1.01 -2.01
CA ALA A 64 -14.91 -0.91 -2.44
C ALA A 64 -15.38 -2.17 -3.19
N ALA A 65 -16.62 -2.59 -2.97
CA ALA A 65 -17.27 -3.67 -3.69
C ALA A 65 -17.66 -3.26 -5.12
N PRO A 66 -17.81 -4.21 -6.07
CA PRO A 66 -18.33 -3.91 -7.39
C PRO A 66 -19.70 -3.23 -7.32
N GLY A 67 -19.84 -2.08 -8.00
CA GLY A 67 -21.03 -1.23 -8.02
C GLY A 67 -21.15 -0.27 -6.83
N GLU A 68 -20.31 -0.39 -5.80
CA GLU A 68 -20.39 0.44 -4.60
C GLU A 68 -20.04 1.91 -4.89
N LEU A 69 -20.80 2.81 -4.28
CA LEU A 69 -20.48 4.23 -4.21
C LEU A 69 -19.52 4.45 -3.04
N PHE A 70 -18.28 4.80 -3.33
CA PHE A 70 -17.24 5.02 -2.32
C PHE A 70 -16.71 6.45 -2.38
N HIS A 71 -16.17 6.94 -1.27
CA HIS A 71 -15.54 8.25 -1.22
C HIS A 71 -14.18 8.20 -1.94
N TYR A 72 -14.01 8.96 -3.03
CA TYR A 72 -12.74 9.02 -3.75
C TYR A 72 -11.79 9.98 -3.04
N CYS A 73 -12.18 11.25 -2.90
CA CYS A 73 -11.51 12.27 -2.06
C CYS A 73 -12.45 13.46 -1.87
N ASP A 74 -12.08 14.44 -1.04
CA ASP A 74 -12.90 15.63 -0.77
C ASP A 74 -13.17 16.47 -2.01
N THR A 75 -12.19 16.61 -2.91
CA THR A 75 -12.31 17.46 -4.11
C THR A 75 -13.15 16.83 -5.21
N THR A 76 -13.16 15.49 -5.32
CA THR A 76 -13.93 14.76 -6.34
C THR A 76 -15.27 14.24 -5.80
N GLY A 77 -15.38 14.02 -4.50
CA GLY A 77 -16.53 13.38 -3.87
C GLY A 77 -16.56 11.87 -4.11
N ASN A 78 -17.77 11.33 -4.18
CA ASN A 78 -17.99 9.90 -4.30
C ASN A 78 -18.04 9.45 -5.77
N LEU A 79 -17.53 8.25 -6.04
CA LEU A 79 -17.56 7.61 -7.36
C LEU A 79 -18.10 6.18 -7.24
N ALA A 80 -18.75 5.67 -8.28
CA ALA A 80 -19.21 4.28 -8.31
C ALA A 80 -18.14 3.35 -8.90
N LYS A 81 -17.71 2.31 -8.17
CA LYS A 81 -16.76 1.31 -8.67
C LYS A 81 -17.44 0.41 -9.71
N ARG A 82 -17.39 0.78 -10.99
CA ARG A 82 -18.02 0.03 -12.09
C ARG A 82 -16.99 -0.65 -13.01
N CYS A 83 -15.76 -0.16 -13.03
CA CYS A 83 -14.67 -0.77 -13.78
C CYS A 83 -14.17 -2.04 -13.07
N ASP A 84 -13.47 -2.88 -13.82
CA ASP A 84 -12.78 -4.03 -13.23
C ASP A 84 -11.60 -3.55 -12.38
N VAL A 85 -11.40 -4.13 -11.20
CA VAL A 85 -10.30 -3.76 -10.29
C VAL A 85 -9.70 -5.02 -9.69
N HIS A 86 -8.40 -5.23 -9.92
CA HIS A 86 -7.65 -6.31 -9.28
C HIS A 86 -6.47 -5.75 -8.51
N ASP A 87 -6.11 -6.45 -7.44
CA ASP A 87 -4.93 -6.18 -6.64
C ASP A 87 -3.95 -7.34 -6.78
N PHE A 88 -2.76 -7.05 -7.29
CA PHE A 88 -1.71 -8.02 -7.46
C PHE A 88 -0.60 -7.75 -6.45
N ASP A 89 -0.28 -8.78 -5.68
CA ASP A 89 0.86 -8.72 -4.80
C ASP A 89 2.13 -9.15 -5.55
N PHE A 90 2.80 -8.17 -6.16
CA PHE A 90 4.17 -8.34 -6.64
C PHE A 90 5.13 -7.78 -5.59
N THR A 91 5.16 -8.38 -4.40
CA THR A 91 6.06 -7.95 -3.33
C THR A 91 7.52 -8.09 -3.78
N ALA A 92 8.22 -6.95 -3.85
CA ALA A 92 9.67 -6.85 -3.69
C ALA A 92 10.05 -6.70 -2.20
N HIS A 93 9.12 -7.04 -1.29
CA HIS A 93 9.36 -7.07 0.15
C HIS A 93 9.73 -8.50 0.51
N ALA A 94 10.77 -8.66 1.33
CA ALA A 94 11.08 -9.95 1.94
C ALA A 94 9.82 -10.45 2.65
N ASN A 95 9.42 -11.68 2.37
CA ASN A 95 8.24 -12.24 3.03
C ASN A 95 8.46 -12.26 4.55
N ARG A 96 7.38 -12.36 5.33
CA ARG A 96 7.49 -12.28 6.80
C ARG A 96 8.41 -13.37 7.37
N GLU A 97 8.49 -14.53 6.71
CA GLU A 97 9.37 -15.63 7.07
C GLU A 97 10.85 -15.31 6.80
N GLU A 98 11.18 -14.69 5.66
CA GLU A 98 12.53 -14.26 5.27
C GLU A 98 13.05 -13.16 6.19
N LEU A 99 12.20 -12.21 6.57
CA LEU A 99 12.52 -11.20 7.58
C LEU A 99 12.79 -11.84 8.95
N LEU A 100 12.03 -12.88 9.31
CA LEU A 100 12.26 -13.62 10.56
C LEU A 100 13.55 -14.46 10.50
N GLU A 101 13.87 -15.06 9.36
CA GLU A 101 15.16 -15.72 9.12
C GLU A 101 16.32 -14.74 9.23
N LEU A 102 16.18 -13.53 8.69
CA LEU A 102 17.19 -12.48 8.81
C LEU A 102 17.49 -12.11 10.27
N VAL A 103 16.47 -12.05 11.14
CA VAL A 103 16.67 -11.85 12.58
C VAL A 103 17.56 -12.95 13.17
N GLY A 104 17.31 -14.20 12.80
CA GLY A 104 18.11 -15.34 13.24
C GLY A 104 19.55 -15.32 12.73
N GLN A 105 19.75 -14.90 11.47
CA GLN A 105 21.09 -14.80 10.85
C GLN A 105 21.92 -13.69 11.49
N VAL A 106 21.31 -12.53 11.77
CA VAL A 106 22.00 -11.38 12.38
C VAL A 106 22.21 -11.58 13.87
N ALA A 107 21.31 -12.30 14.55
CA ALA A 107 21.30 -12.51 15.99
C ALA A 107 21.51 -11.22 16.81
N PRO A 108 20.65 -10.18 16.63
CA PRO A 108 20.83 -8.90 17.28
C PRO A 108 20.54 -8.97 18.79
N HIS A 109 21.24 -8.15 19.58
CA HIS A 109 20.94 -7.98 21.02
C HIS A 109 19.60 -7.26 21.24
N THR A 110 19.24 -6.33 20.35
CA THR A 110 17.98 -5.57 20.41
C THR A 110 17.38 -5.48 19.01
N LEU A 111 16.09 -5.81 18.89
CA LEU A 111 15.28 -5.70 17.68
C LEU A 111 14.24 -4.60 17.85
N ILE A 112 14.22 -3.64 16.93
CA ILE A 112 13.24 -2.53 16.93
C ILE A 112 12.25 -2.76 15.79
N LEU A 113 10.97 -2.93 16.13
CA LEU A 113 9.89 -3.10 15.16
C LEU A 113 9.18 -1.76 14.92
N GLY A 114 9.49 -1.15 13.78
CA GLY A 114 8.93 0.13 13.34
C GLY A 114 7.69 -0.05 12.45
N HIS A 115 7.84 0.33 11.16
CA HIS A 115 6.77 0.37 10.17
C HIS A 115 6.06 -0.99 10.01
N GLY A 116 4.73 -0.97 10.08
CA GLY A 116 3.86 -2.14 10.00
C GLY A 116 2.57 -1.86 10.76
N ASP A 117 1.49 -2.51 10.36
CA ASP A 117 0.25 -2.50 11.13
C ASP A 117 0.44 -3.25 12.46
N ALA A 118 -0.39 -2.92 13.46
CA ALA A 118 -0.28 -3.51 14.80
C ALA A 118 -0.31 -5.05 14.78
N PRO A 119 -1.20 -5.72 14.02
CA PRO A 119 -1.22 -7.18 13.95
C PRO A 119 0.08 -7.80 13.44
N ALA A 120 0.72 -7.21 12.41
CA ALA A 120 1.97 -7.74 11.88
C ALA A 120 3.12 -7.55 12.87
N ARG A 121 3.20 -6.41 13.55
CA ARG A 121 4.24 -6.15 14.57
C ARG A 121 4.09 -7.09 15.77
N ASP A 122 2.86 -7.32 16.22
CA ASP A 122 2.56 -8.25 17.32
C ASP A 122 2.92 -9.69 16.97
N TRP A 123 2.61 -10.10 15.73
CA TRP A 123 3.01 -11.41 15.22
C TRP A 123 4.53 -11.59 15.23
N PHE A 124 5.28 -10.58 14.73
CA PHE A 124 6.75 -10.61 14.73
C PHE A 124 7.33 -10.71 16.14
N LYS A 125 6.79 -9.91 17.06
CA LYS A 125 7.21 -9.95 18.46
C LYS A 125 7.02 -11.34 19.07
N ALA A 126 5.86 -11.96 18.83
CA ALA A 126 5.57 -13.30 19.35
C ALA A 126 6.52 -14.36 18.77
N GLU A 127 6.76 -14.35 17.46
CA GLU A 127 7.65 -15.31 16.81
C GLU A 127 9.12 -15.16 17.24
N VAL A 128 9.62 -13.92 17.34
CA VAL A 128 10.98 -13.66 17.80
C VAL A 128 11.14 -14.04 19.27
N ALA A 129 10.19 -13.68 20.14
CA ALA A 129 10.25 -14.06 21.56
C ALA A 129 10.21 -15.57 21.79
N LYS A 130 9.49 -16.30 20.92
CA LYS A 130 9.42 -17.77 20.94
C LYS A 130 10.74 -18.42 20.50
N ARG A 131 11.38 -17.90 19.45
CA ARG A 131 12.60 -18.50 18.86
C ARG A 131 13.88 -18.05 19.54
N TRP A 132 13.96 -16.79 19.97
CA TRP A 132 15.14 -16.17 20.57
C TRP A 132 14.75 -15.32 21.80
N PRO A 133 14.50 -15.96 22.96
CA PRO A 133 14.07 -15.28 24.17
C PRO A 133 15.06 -14.23 24.72
N SER A 134 16.32 -14.30 24.30
CA SER A 134 17.39 -13.38 24.71
C SER A 134 17.39 -12.07 23.91
N ILE A 135 16.68 -11.98 22.79
CA ILE A 135 16.60 -10.76 21.98
C ILE A 135 15.63 -9.79 22.66
N ARG A 136 16.11 -8.58 22.98
CA ARG A 136 15.25 -7.52 23.49
C ARG A 136 14.43 -6.91 22.35
N ILE A 137 13.10 -6.98 22.43
CA ILE A 137 12.21 -6.45 21.38
C ILE A 137 11.63 -5.11 21.82
N LEU A 138 11.73 -4.09 20.97
CA LEU A 138 11.23 -2.73 21.21
C LEU A 138 10.23 -2.32 20.11
N MET A 139 9.10 -1.76 20.52
CA MET A 139 8.04 -1.27 19.64
C MET A 139 7.68 0.17 20.04
N PRO A 140 8.56 1.14 19.73
CA PRO A 140 8.29 2.54 20.08
C PRO A 140 7.11 3.09 19.30
N GLU A 141 6.42 4.05 19.91
CA GLU A 141 5.48 4.92 19.20
C GLU A 141 6.22 5.96 18.36
N PRO A 142 5.59 6.52 17.30
CA PRO A 142 6.18 7.59 16.52
C PRO A 142 6.66 8.76 17.40
N GLY A 143 7.95 9.10 17.28
CA GLY A 143 8.57 10.18 18.06
C GLY A 143 9.01 9.79 19.47
N GLN A 144 8.78 8.56 19.93
CA GLN A 144 9.26 8.09 21.22
C GLN A 144 10.78 7.82 21.15
N PRO A 145 11.61 8.46 22.00
CA PRO A 145 13.03 8.15 22.07
C PRO A 145 13.25 6.73 22.60
N VAL A 146 14.24 6.04 22.04
CA VAL A 146 14.60 4.68 22.43
C VAL A 146 16.05 4.66 22.90
N GLU A 147 16.25 4.24 24.14
CA GLU A 147 17.59 3.97 24.66
C GLU A 147 18.02 2.55 24.28
N ILE A 148 19.10 2.48 23.50
CA ILE A 148 19.75 1.22 23.14
C ILE A 148 20.95 1.07 24.06
N ALA A 149 20.97 -0.01 24.84
CA ALA A 149 22.15 -0.37 25.61
C ALA A 149 23.25 -0.78 24.62
N THR A 150 24.35 -0.02 24.57
CA THR A 150 25.56 -0.49 23.91
C THR A 150 26.22 -1.59 24.76
N PRO A 151 26.86 -2.58 24.11
CA PRO A 151 27.57 -3.64 24.81
C PRO A 151 28.69 -3.11 25.72
#